data_AF-A0A1B6LGV7-F1
#
_entry.id   AF-A0A1B6LGV7-F1
#
_cell.length_a   1.000
_cell.length_b   1.000
_cell.length_c   1.000
_cell.angle_alpha   90.00
_cell.angle_beta   90.00
_cell.angle_gamma   90.00
#
_symmetry.space_group_name_H-M   'P 1'
#
loop_
_entity.id
_entity.type
_entity.pdbx_description
1 polymer ?
#
loop_
_entity_poly.entity_id
_entity_poly.type
_entity_poly.pdbx_seq_one_letter_code
_entity_poly.pdbx_strand_id
1 'polypeptide(L)'
;SWDLDYYCRGPVQGFKIKLHNPAEVPQIGESYFRVPLDSEIVLSVKANMMTTSESLQNYSPNKRQCFFPYERHLKYFKVYTQNNCQLECLTNFTLNQCKCAKFNMPRFPETPICGAGSKNCT
;
A
#
# COMPACT_ATOMS: atom_id res chain seq x y z
N SER A 1 -13.66 23.88 -20.34
CA SER A 1 -14.60 22.84 -19.88
C SER A 1 -13.80 21.78 -19.15
N TRP A 2 -14.34 21.19 -18.09
CA TRP A 2 -13.73 20.03 -17.45
C TRP A 2 -14.16 18.81 -18.26
N ASP A 3 -13.25 18.23 -19.06
CA ASP A 3 -13.54 17.02 -19.83
C ASP A 3 -13.70 15.84 -18.87
N LEU A 4 -14.96 15.53 -18.59
CA LEU A 4 -15.34 14.47 -17.68
C LEU A 4 -15.41 13.15 -18.44
N ASP A 5 -14.34 12.38 -18.32
CA ASP A 5 -14.13 11.14 -19.04
C ASP A 5 -14.88 9.97 -18.39
N TYR A 6 -16.15 9.80 -18.76
CA TYR A 6 -17.06 8.76 -18.24
C TYR A 6 -16.58 7.33 -18.51
N TYR A 7 -15.77 7.13 -19.56
CA TYR A 7 -15.30 5.81 -19.98
C TYR A 7 -14.23 5.21 -19.06
N CYS A 8 -13.43 6.05 -18.38
CA CYS A 8 -12.28 5.59 -17.60
C CYS A 8 -12.57 5.43 -16.09
N ARG A 9 -13.53 6.19 -15.53
CA ARG A 9 -13.70 6.31 -14.06
C ARG A 9 -15.02 5.79 -13.50
N GLY A 10 -15.91 5.27 -14.35
CA GLY A 10 -17.23 4.77 -13.97
C GLY A 10 -18.28 5.89 -13.83
N PRO A 11 -19.53 5.54 -13.50
CA PRO A 11 -20.68 6.46 -13.62
C PRO A 11 -20.70 7.61 -12.60
N VAL A 12 -19.86 7.55 -11.56
CA VAL A 12 -19.87 8.53 -10.47
C VAL A 12 -18.69 9.50 -10.63
N GLN A 13 -19.01 10.75 -10.98
CA GLN A 13 -18.08 11.85 -11.01
C GLN A 13 -17.79 12.36 -9.60
N GLY A 14 -16.53 12.73 -9.32
CA GLY A 14 -16.13 13.20 -8.00
C GLY A 14 -14.69 12.89 -7.63
N PHE A 15 -14.37 13.10 -6.35
CA PHE A 15 -13.05 12.88 -5.77
C PHE A 15 -12.97 11.51 -5.09
N LYS A 16 -11.80 10.88 -5.10
CA LYS A 16 -11.51 9.67 -4.31
C LYS A 16 -10.64 10.06 -3.12
N ILE A 17 -11.11 9.76 -1.90
CA ILE A 17 -10.39 10.03 -0.66
C ILE A 17 -10.01 8.69 -0.03
N LYS A 18 -8.72 8.45 0.21
CA LYS A 18 -8.22 7.28 0.96
C LYS A 18 -7.56 7.76 2.25
N LEU A 19 -8.02 7.23 3.37
CA LEU A 19 -7.35 7.36 4.67
C LEU A 19 -6.45 6.13 4.88
N HIS A 20 -5.21 6.35 5.29
CA HIS A 20 -4.24 5.29 5.53
C HIS A 20 -3.27 5.66 6.64
N ASN A 21 -2.51 4.68 7.12
CA ASN A 21 -1.44 4.89 8.09
C ASN A 21 -0.32 5.75 7.45
N PRO A 22 0.17 6.83 8.11
CA PRO A 22 1.24 7.69 7.57
C PRO A 22 2.57 6.97 7.31
N ALA A 23 2.80 5.82 7.93
CA ALA A 23 3.99 4.99 7.69
C ALA A 23 3.89 4.13 6.41
N GLU A 24 2.74 4.13 5.73
CA GLU A 24 2.45 3.30 4.57
C GLU A 24 2.24 4.13 3.31
N VAL A 25 2.55 3.57 2.15
CA VAL A 25 2.27 4.21 0.85
C VAL A 25 0.79 4.02 0.50
N PRO A 26 0.06 5.08 0.12
CA PRO A 26 -1.36 4.96 -0.23
C PRO A 26 -1.55 4.14 -1.51
N GLN A 27 -1.99 2.88 -1.37
CA GLN A 27 -2.40 2.05 -2.50
C GLN A 27 -3.88 2.30 -2.85
N ILE A 28 -4.18 3.12 -3.86
CA ILE A 28 -5.55 3.57 -4.18
C ILE A 28 -6.50 2.43 -4.62
N GLY A 29 -5.98 1.24 -4.95
CA GLY A 29 -6.77 0.11 -5.44
C GLY A 29 -7.65 -0.61 -4.39
N GLU A 30 -7.39 -0.43 -3.10
CA GLU A 30 -7.92 -1.34 -2.06
C GLU A 30 -9.17 -0.81 -1.35
N SER A 31 -9.25 0.49 -1.06
CA SER A 31 -10.40 1.12 -0.39
C SER A 31 -10.31 2.64 -0.48
N TYR A 32 -11.40 3.29 -0.83
CA TYR A 32 -11.51 4.75 -0.91
C TYR A 32 -12.97 5.19 -0.80
N PHE A 33 -13.18 6.39 -0.29
CA PHE A 33 -14.47 7.09 -0.30
C PHE A 33 -14.61 7.90 -1.58
N ARG A 34 -15.81 7.98 -2.14
CA ARG A 34 -16.11 8.86 -3.28
C ARG A 34 -16.90 10.08 -2.80
N VAL A 35 -16.46 11.27 -3.19
CA VAL A 35 -17.14 12.54 -2.91
C VAL A 35 -17.67 13.11 -4.23
N PRO A 36 -18.99 13.14 -4.44
CA PRO A 36 -19.56 13.77 -5.63
C PRO A 36 -19.18 15.23 -5.78
N LEU A 37 -19.24 15.74 -7.01
CA LEU A 37 -19.17 17.18 -7.25
C LEU A 37 -20.35 17.89 -6.57
N ASP A 38 -20.15 19.17 -6.23
CA ASP A 38 -21.16 20.04 -5.62
C ASP A 38 -21.81 19.48 -4.34
N SER A 39 -21.06 18.66 -3.60
CA SER A 39 -21.51 18.07 -2.34
C SER A 39 -20.55 18.35 -1.19
N GLU A 40 -21.10 18.53 0.00
CA GLU A 40 -20.35 18.59 1.25
C GLU A 40 -20.56 17.28 2.01
N ILE A 41 -19.46 16.69 2.51
CA ILE A 41 -19.51 15.48 3.32
C ILE A 41 -18.72 15.66 4.61
N VAL A 42 -19.19 15.02 5.68
CA VAL A 42 -18.48 14.96 6.97
C VAL A 42 -18.06 13.52 7.21
N LEU A 43 -16.74 13.28 7.29
CA LEU A 43 -16.17 11.95 7.56
C LEU A 43 -15.74 11.85 9.02
N SER A 44 -16.38 10.97 9.78
CA SER A 44 -15.92 10.62 11.14
C SER A 44 -14.89 9.50 11.05
N VAL A 45 -13.72 9.72 11.63
CA VAL A 45 -12.58 8.79 11.55
C VAL A 45 -12.32 8.19 12.94
N LYS A 46 -12.40 6.86 13.04
CA LYS A 46 -12.00 6.12 14.25
C LYS A 46 -10.83 5.21 13.93
N ALA A 47 -9.64 5.56 14.43
CA ALA A 47 -8.47 4.71 14.32
C ALA A 47 -8.57 3.56 15.34
N ASN A 48 -8.44 2.32 14.86
CA ASN A 48 -8.31 1.15 15.72
C ASN A 48 -6.89 0.59 15.54
N MET A 49 -6.13 0.51 16.63
CA MET A 49 -4.77 -0.04 16.62
C MET A 49 -4.76 -1.36 17.38
N MET A 50 -4.24 -2.42 16.75
CA MET A 50 -4.01 -3.70 17.39
C MET A 50 -2.53 -3.81 17.73
N THR A 51 -2.21 -3.87 19.01
CA THR A 51 -0.85 -4.10 19.51
C THR A 51 -0.74 -5.49 20.11
N THR A 52 0.43 -6.11 19.95
CA THR A 52 0.76 -7.36 20.63
C THR A 52 1.11 -7.09 22.10
N SER A 53 0.64 -7.94 23.01
CA SER A 53 0.97 -7.81 24.43
C SER A 53 2.46 -8.05 24.67
N GLU A 54 3.05 -7.35 25.65
CA GLU A 54 4.47 -7.54 26.00
C GLU A 54 4.77 -8.97 26.44
N SER A 55 3.82 -9.67 27.06
CA SER A 55 3.93 -11.07 27.43
C SER A 55 4.22 -12.00 26.24
N LEU A 56 3.86 -11.59 25.01
CA LEU A 56 4.12 -12.36 23.79
C LEU A 56 5.54 -12.16 23.25
N GLN A 57 6.33 -11.22 23.79
CA GLN A 57 7.74 -11.02 23.40
C GLN A 57 8.60 -12.25 23.69
N ASN A 58 8.25 -13.02 24.73
CA ASN A 58 8.96 -14.24 25.10
C ASN A 58 8.78 -15.39 24.08
N TYR A 59 7.81 -15.28 23.17
CA TYR A 59 7.61 -16.26 22.10
C TYR A 59 8.38 -15.83 20.86
N SER A 60 9.11 -16.78 20.27
CA SER A 60 9.82 -16.55 19.02
C SER A 60 8.82 -16.11 17.92
N PRO A 61 9.24 -15.24 16.97
CA PRO A 61 8.37 -14.78 15.89
C PRO A 61 7.71 -15.94 15.12
N ASN A 62 8.45 -17.03 14.91
CA ASN A 62 7.93 -18.24 14.25
C ASN A 62 6.81 -18.95 15.03
N LYS A 63 6.73 -18.82 16.36
CA LYS A 63 5.62 -19.41 17.12
C LYS A 63 4.36 -18.54 17.08
N ARG A 64 4.52 -17.22 17.09
CA ARG A 64 3.40 -16.26 17.08
C ARG A 64 2.94 -15.82 15.70
N GLN A 65 3.69 -16.14 14.65
CA GLN A 65 3.37 -15.85 13.24
C GLN A 65 3.23 -14.33 12.95
N CYS A 66 3.83 -13.48 13.77
CA CYS A 66 3.90 -12.03 13.57
C CYS A 66 5.21 -11.47 14.14
N PHE A 67 5.62 -10.29 13.68
CA PHE A 67 6.86 -9.63 14.09
C PHE A 67 6.55 -8.34 14.85
N PHE A 68 7.31 -8.07 15.91
CA PHE A 68 7.38 -6.73 16.49
C PHE A 68 8.22 -5.83 15.57
N PRO A 69 8.03 -4.50 15.63
CA PRO A 69 8.71 -3.60 14.70
C PRO A 69 10.24 -3.67 14.69
N TYR A 70 10.86 -4.01 15.83
CA TYR A 70 12.31 -4.12 15.98
C TYR A 70 12.87 -5.47 15.51
N GLU A 71 12.03 -6.47 15.26
CA GLU A 71 12.48 -7.83 14.95
C GLU A 71 12.69 -8.05 13.45
N ARG A 72 12.08 -7.21 12.64
CA ARG A 72 12.17 -7.30 11.19
C ARG A 72 12.38 -5.92 10.59
N HIS A 73 13.59 -5.71 10.10
CA HIS A 73 13.94 -4.53 9.34
C HIS A 73 13.51 -4.74 7.88
N LEU A 74 12.83 -3.74 7.33
CA LEU A 74 12.44 -3.70 5.93
C LEU A 74 13.50 -2.96 5.13
N LYS A 75 13.75 -3.39 3.91
CA LYS A 75 14.76 -2.80 3.02
C LYS A 75 14.36 -1.41 2.53
N TYR A 76 13.08 -1.21 2.24
CA TYR A 76 12.58 0.03 1.63
C TYR A 76 11.83 0.96 2.59
N PHE A 77 11.46 0.47 3.78
CA PHE A 77 10.62 1.18 4.73
C PHE A 77 11.30 1.31 6.09
N LYS A 78 11.17 2.49 6.71
CA LYS A 78 11.73 2.75 8.05
C LYS A 78 10.91 2.12 9.18
N VAL A 79 9.62 1.94 8.96
CA VAL A 79 8.68 1.42 9.97
C VAL A 79 8.08 0.12 9.45
N TYR A 80 8.19 -0.92 10.27
CA TYR A 80 7.53 -2.18 10.00
C TYR A 80 6.01 -2.03 10.21
N THR A 81 5.26 -2.31 9.15
CA THR A 81 3.83 -2.62 9.21
C THR A 81 3.59 -3.88 8.39
N GLN A 82 2.44 -4.54 8.61
CA GLN A 82 2.07 -5.70 7.82
C GLN A 82 2.03 -5.37 6.32
N ASN A 83 1.43 -4.23 5.96
CA ASN A 83 1.34 -3.77 4.57
C ASN A 83 2.72 -3.50 3.97
N ASN A 84 3.61 -2.78 4.68
CA ASN A 84 4.95 -2.52 4.18
C ASN A 84 5.74 -3.82 3.96
N CYS A 85 5.61 -4.79 4.87
CA CYS A 85 6.25 -6.09 4.73
C CYS A 85 5.72 -6.88 3.53
N GLN A 86 4.40 -6.88 3.31
CA GLN A 86 3.78 -7.56 2.18
C GLN A 86 4.15 -6.89 0.85
N LEU A 87 4.15 -5.55 0.80
CA LEU A 87 4.54 -4.80 -0.39
C LEU A 87 6.02 -5.01 -0.74
N GLU A 88 6.91 -5.06 0.24
CA GLU A 88 8.31 -5.41 0.03
C GLU A 88 8.48 -6.85 -0.45
N CYS A 89 7.73 -7.79 0.12
CA CYS A 89 7.73 -9.18 -0.33
C CYS A 89 7.31 -9.30 -1.79
N LEU A 90 6.22 -8.64 -2.17
CA LEU A 90 5.73 -8.59 -3.55
C LEU A 90 6.75 -7.94 -4.48
N THR A 91 7.35 -6.82 -4.06
CA THR A 91 8.40 -6.12 -4.83
C THR A 91 9.60 -7.02 -5.06
N ASN A 92 10.09 -7.72 -4.04
CA ASN A 92 11.21 -8.64 -4.17
C ASN A 92 10.88 -9.80 -5.11
N PHE A 93 9.66 -10.34 -5.04
CA PHE A 93 9.20 -11.35 -5.98
C PHE A 93 9.18 -10.83 -7.42
N THR A 94 8.60 -9.65 -7.65
CA THR A 94 8.55 -9.01 -8.99
C THR A 94 9.95 -8.71 -9.51
N LEU A 95 10.87 -8.19 -8.69
CA LEU A 95 12.25 -7.94 -9.10
C LEU A 95 12.98 -9.23 -9.47
N ASN A 96 12.76 -10.32 -8.72
CA ASN A 96 13.40 -11.59 -9.01
C ASN A 96 12.94 -12.18 -10.34
N GLN A 97 11.64 -12.11 -10.62
CA GLN A 97 11.02 -12.66 -11.84
C GLN A 97 11.23 -11.77 -13.06
N CYS A 98 11.00 -10.46 -12.91
CA CYS A 98 10.83 -9.53 -14.03
C CYS A 98 12.02 -8.58 -14.22
N LYS A 99 12.94 -8.52 -13.25
CA LYS A 99 14.10 -7.62 -13.24
C LYS A 99 13.74 -6.12 -13.32
N CYS A 100 12.48 -5.77 -13.02
CA CYS A 100 11.95 -4.43 -12.96
C CYS A 100 10.93 -4.33 -11.81
N ALA A 101 10.62 -3.10 -11.37
CA ALA A 101 9.57 -2.84 -10.39
C ALA A 101 8.37 -2.15 -11.05
N LYS A 102 7.15 -2.38 -10.55
CA LYS A 102 6.01 -1.56 -10.95
C LYS A 102 6.20 -0.12 -10.46
N PHE A 103 5.58 0.84 -11.13
CA PHE A 103 5.71 2.26 -10.79
C PHE A 103 5.37 2.56 -9.31
N ASN A 104 4.35 1.89 -8.77
CA ASN A 104 3.86 2.05 -7.40
C ASN A 104 4.63 1.22 -6.35
N MET A 105 5.58 0.39 -6.77
CA MET A 105 6.38 -0.43 -5.86
C MET A 105 7.57 0.38 -5.32
N PRO A 106 7.96 0.14 -4.06
CA PRO A 106 9.22 0.65 -3.52
C PRO A 106 10.39 0.11 -4.34
N ARG A 107 11.39 0.96 -4.64
CA ARG A 107 12.57 0.54 -5.41
C ARG A 107 13.73 1.51 -5.18
N PHE A 108 14.94 1.07 -5.49
CA PHE A 108 16.09 1.97 -5.56
C PHE A 108 16.07 2.77 -6.86
N PRO A 109 16.67 3.97 -6.91
CA PRO A 109 16.69 4.81 -8.11
C PRO A 109 17.21 4.11 -9.37
N GLU A 110 18.14 3.17 -9.22
CA GLU A 110 18.77 2.42 -10.32
C GLU A 110 17.88 1.27 -10.84
N THR A 111 16.80 0.94 -10.14
CA THR A 111 15.91 -0.16 -10.51
C THR A 111 14.96 0.28 -11.64
N PRO A 112 14.95 -0.43 -12.79
CA PRO A 112 14.10 -0.05 -13.90
C PRO A 112 12.62 -0.27 -13.58
N ILE A 113 11.77 0.59 -14.16
CA ILE A 113 10.32 0.46 -14.05
C ILE A 113 9.82 -0.47 -15.16
N CYS A 114 8.91 -1.38 -14.82
CA CYS A 114 8.31 -2.28 -15.81
C CYS A 114 7.50 -1.49 -16.84
N GLY A 115 7.86 -1.64 -18.12
CA GLY A 115 7.16 -1.03 -19.25
C GLY A 115 6.16 -1.98 -19.90
N ALA A 116 5.52 -1.52 -20.99
CA ALA A 116 4.48 -2.28 -21.70
C ALA A 116 4.92 -3.65 -22.25
N GLY A 117 6.23 -3.87 -22.43
CA GLY A 117 6.79 -5.15 -22.84
C GLY A 117 6.76 -6.23 -21.75
N SER A 118 6.58 -5.85 -20.49
CA SER A 118 6.55 -6.75 -19.34
C SER A 118 5.11 -7.04 -18.91
N LYS A 119 4.21 -7.36 -19.85
CA LYS A 119 2.76 -7.54 -19.58
C LYS A 119 2.45 -8.52 -18.45
N ASN A 120 3.24 -9.60 -18.33
CA ASN A 120 3.08 -10.59 -17.24
C ASN A 120 3.54 -10.06 -15.86
N CYS A 121 4.14 -8.87 -15.83
CA CYS A 121 4.75 -8.23 -14.67
C CYS A 121 4.20 -6.83 -14.39
N THR A 122 3.29 -6.33 -15.23
CA THR A 122 2.70 -4.98 -15.11
C THR A 122 1.33 -5.08 -14.46
#